data_AF-A0A3R7G596-F1
#
_entry.id   AF-A0A3R7G596-F1
#
_cell.length_a   1.000
_cell.length_b   1.000
_cell.length_c   1.000
_cell.angle_alpha   90.00
_cell.angle_beta   90.00
_cell.angle_gamma   90.00
#
_symmetry.space_group_name_H-M   'P 1'
#
loop_
_entity.id
_entity.type
_entity.pdbx_description
1 polymer ?
#
loop_
_entity_poly.entity_id
_entity_poly.type
_entity_poly.pdbx_seq_one_letter_code
_entity_poly.pdbx_strand_id
1 'polypeptide(L)'
;YSFVVTIIILIVLKYTVGLRVDEEKEVNGIDVSYHGGLAYDYNTQDHSNPAVKVANPPSTNFASMMSPTATQEAKEPIMNV
;
A
#
# COMPACT_ATOMS: atom_id res chain seq x y z
N TYR A 1 -9.25 29.23 30.41
CA TYR A 1 -7.86 28.81 30.68
C TYR A 1 -7.15 28.38 29.40
N SER A 2 -7.58 27.30 28.75
CA SER A 2 -6.85 26.67 27.65
C SER A 2 -6.53 27.60 26.48
N PHE A 3 -7.49 28.41 26.02
CA PHE A 3 -7.25 29.34 24.92
C PHE A 3 -6.09 30.32 25.19
N VAL A 4 -6.11 30.98 26.35
CA VAL A 4 -5.11 32.01 26.70
C VAL A 4 -3.74 31.37 26.94
N VAL A 5 -3.69 30.27 27.69
CA VAL A 5 -2.42 29.60 28.00
C VAL A 5 -1.80 28.97 26.77
N THR A 6 -2.61 28.35 25.89
CA THR A 6 -2.12 27.84 24.61
C THR A 6 -1.57 28.96 23.73
N ILE A 7 -2.22 30.13 23.65
CA ILE A 7 -1.69 31.28 22.90
C ILE A 7 -0.32 31.72 23.44
N ILE A 8 -0.17 31.82 24.77
CA ILE A 8 1.10 32.21 25.37
C ILE A 8 2.20 31.20 25.00
N ILE A 9 1.92 29.90 25.10
CA ILE A 9 2.86 28.84 24.73
C ILE A 9 3.22 28.91 23.23
N LEU A 10 2.23 29.08 22.35
CA LEU A 10 2.45 29.17 20.91
C LEU A 10 3.28 30.40 20.53
N ILE A 11 3.07 31.55 21.19
CA ILE A 11 3.87 32.76 20.98
C ILE A 11 5.33 32.52 21.38
N VAL A 12 5.55 31.93 22.57
CA VAL A 12 6.91 31.62 23.03
C VAL A 12 7.63 30.68 22.06
N LEU A 13 6.98 29.59 21.66
CA LEU A 13 7.56 28.62 20.70
C LEU A 13 7.81 29.23 19.33
N LYS A 14 6.91 30.10 18.86
CA LYS A 14 7.07 30.80 17.58
C LYS A 14 8.33 31.65 17.53
N TYR A 15 8.69 32.33 18.62
CA TYR A 15 9.85 33.21 18.65
C TYR A 15 11.18 32.52 19.02
N THR A 16 11.14 31.36 19.68
CA THR A 16 12.37 30.66 20.09
C THR A 16 12.86 29.66 19.06
N VAL A 17 11.95 28.83 18.52
CA VAL A 17 12.31 27.72 17.61
C VAL A 17 11.63 27.82 16.25
N GLY A 18 10.53 28.57 16.16
CA GLY A 18 9.66 28.56 14.99
C GLY A 18 8.77 27.32 14.98
N LEU A 19 7.46 27.51 14.80
CA LEU A 19 6.49 26.41 14.84
C LEU A 19 6.06 25.94 13.43
N ARG A 20 6.21 26.81 12.44
CA ARG A 20 5.81 26.57 11.05
C ARG A 20 7.05 26.63 10.17
N VAL A 21 7.06 25.81 9.14
CA VAL A 21 8.11 25.80 8.12
C VAL A 21 7.99 27.01 7.20
N ASP A 22 9.07 27.37 6.51
CA ASP A 22 9.05 28.41 5.48
C ASP A 22 8.12 28.03 4.31
N GLU A 23 7.52 29.04 3.69
CA GLU A 23 6.49 28.88 2.63
C GLU A 23 6.97 27.96 1.49
N GLU A 24 8.22 28.12 1.04
CA GLU A 24 8.78 27.30 -0.05
C GLU A 24 8.83 25.81 0.30
N LYS A 25 9.15 25.49 1.56
CA LYS A 25 9.22 24.12 2.06
C LYS A 25 7.83 23.55 2.35
N GLU A 26 6.89 24.41 2.70
CA GLU A 26 5.49 24.04 2.86
C GLU A 26 4.88 23.63 1.51
N VAL A 27 5.12 24.42 0.46
CA VAL A 27 4.60 24.17 -0.90
C VAL A 27 5.24 22.91 -1.51
N ASN A 28 6.54 22.69 -1.29
CA ASN A 28 7.24 21.49 -1.76
C ASN A 28 6.83 20.23 -0.97
N GLY A 29 6.36 20.42 0.26
CA GLY A 29 6.01 19.34 1.19
C GLY A 29 7.15 19.04 2.16
N ILE A 30 6.77 18.76 3.41
CA ILE A 30 7.71 18.49 4.51
C ILE A 30 8.48 17.19 4.28
N ASP A 31 7.82 16.17 3.73
CA ASP A 31 8.47 14.88 3.46
C ASP A 31 9.60 15.04 2.44
N VAL A 32 9.34 15.75 1.35
CA VAL A 32 10.37 16.01 0.33
C VAL A 32 11.46 16.91 0.90
N SER A 33 11.09 17.93 1.66
CA SER A 33 12.00 18.94 2.18
C SER A 33 12.91 18.47 3.31
N TYR A 34 12.46 17.55 4.16
CA TYR A 34 13.20 17.10 5.35
C TYR A 34 13.57 15.61 5.35
N HIS A 35 12.82 14.78 4.62
CA HIS A 35 13.01 13.33 4.60
C HIS A 35 13.49 12.82 3.22
N GLY A 36 13.59 13.71 2.22
CA GLY A 36 14.20 13.41 0.92
C GLY A 36 13.34 12.53 0.00
N GLY A 37 12.04 12.44 0.25
CA GLY A 37 11.13 11.61 -0.54
C GLY A 37 9.65 11.89 -0.25
N LEU A 38 8.78 11.18 -0.95
CA LEU A 38 7.34 11.20 -0.70
C LEU A 38 6.99 10.16 0.38
N ALA A 39 6.02 10.45 1.26
CA ALA A 39 5.52 9.44 2.21
C ALA A 39 4.85 8.25 1.50
N TYR A 40 4.26 8.49 0.33
CA TYR A 40 3.57 7.49 -0.47
C TYR A 40 3.91 7.66 -1.94
N ASP A 41 4.09 6.53 -2.63
CA ASP A 41 4.17 6.54 -4.09
C ASP A 41 2.78 6.86 -4.66
N TYR A 42 2.71 7.88 -5.52
CA TYR A 42 1.49 8.22 -6.28
C TYR A 42 1.18 7.20 -7.38
N ASN A 43 1.55 5.94 -7.21
CA ASN A 43 1.18 4.93 -8.19
C ASN A 43 -0.35 4.83 -8.14
N THR A 44 -1.01 5.43 -9.12
CA THR A 44 -2.43 5.26 -9.36
C THR A 44 -2.66 3.77 -9.35
N GLN A 45 -3.42 3.28 -8.37
CA GLN A 45 -3.93 1.92 -8.37
C GLN A 45 -4.77 1.81 -9.63
N ASP A 46 -4.13 1.42 -10.73
CA ASP A 46 -4.79 1.16 -11.99
C ASP A 46 -5.64 -0.08 -11.74
N HIS A 47 -6.92 0.15 -11.45
CA HIS A 47 -7.89 -0.90 -11.19
C HIS A 47 -8.07 -1.86 -12.40
N SER A 48 -7.41 -1.59 -13.53
CA SER A 48 -7.34 -2.51 -14.66
C SER A 48 -6.41 -3.71 -14.42
N ASN A 49 -5.53 -3.66 -13.42
CA ASN A 49 -4.67 -4.80 -13.06
C ASN A 49 -4.47 -4.85 -11.53
N PRO A 50 -4.88 -5.92 -10.83
CA PRO A 50 -4.50 -6.11 -9.44
C PRO A 50 -3.03 -6.50 -9.36
N ALA A 51 -2.12 -5.55 -9.61
CA ALA A 51 -0.73 -5.64 -9.20
C ALA A 51 -0.63 -5.37 -7.70
N VAL A 52 -1.37 -6.17 -6.92
CA VAL A 52 -0.93 -6.55 -5.59
C VAL A 52 0.48 -7.06 -5.80
N LYS A 53 1.47 -6.41 -5.20
CA LYS A 53 2.84 -6.92 -5.17
C LYS A 53 2.78 -8.23 -4.39
N VAL A 54 2.46 -9.32 -5.09
CA VAL A 54 2.19 -10.62 -4.50
C VAL A 54 3.51 -11.04 -3.87
N ALA A 55 3.57 -11.05 -2.54
CA ALA A 55 4.64 -11.72 -1.84
C ALA A 55 4.63 -13.17 -2.34
N ASN A 56 5.66 -13.54 -3.11
CA ASN A 56 5.90 -14.82 -3.78
C ASN A 56 4.82 -15.88 -3.45
N PRO A 57 3.72 -15.96 -4.22
CA PRO A 57 2.67 -16.91 -3.91
C PRO A 57 3.23 -18.32 -4.08
N PRO A 58 2.96 -19.26 -3.16
CA PRO A 58 3.38 -20.64 -3.32
C PRO A 58 2.82 -21.17 -4.66
N SER A 59 3.64 -21.92 -5.40
CA SER A 59 3.38 -22.40 -6.77
C SER A 59 2.20 -23.38 -6.90
N THR A 60 1.44 -23.60 -5.82
CA THR A 60 0.29 -24.47 -5.82
C THR A 60 -0.94 -23.70 -6.32
N ASN A 61 -1.33 -24.01 -7.55
CA ASN A 61 -2.55 -23.49 -8.16
C ASN A 61 -3.76 -23.85 -7.30
N PHE A 62 -4.37 -22.86 -6.65
CA PHE A 62 -5.58 -23.03 -5.84
C PHE A 62 -6.72 -23.72 -6.61
N ALA A 63 -6.77 -23.49 -7.94
CA ALA A 63 -7.69 -24.13 -8.86
C ALA A 63 -7.54 -25.67 -8.93
N SER A 64 -6.35 -26.22 -8.69
CA SER A 64 -6.13 -27.68 -8.73
C SER A 64 -6.64 -28.39 -7.46
N MET A 65 -6.91 -27.64 -6.39
CA MET A 65 -7.39 -28.18 -5.11
C MET A 65 -8.91 -28.19 -5.01
N MET A 66 -9.59 -27.39 -5.86
CA MET A 66 -11.05 -27.22 -5.86
C MET A 66 -11.76 -27.93 -7.02
N SER A 67 -11.00 -28.60 -7.90
CA SER A 67 -11.60 -29.47 -8.92
C SER A 67 -11.83 -30.84 -8.29
N PRO A 68 -13.09 -31.28 -8.06
CA PRO A 68 -13.33 -32.66 -7.67
C PRO A 68 -12.84 -33.56 -8.79
N THR A 69 -12.08 -34.60 -8.43
CA THR A 69 -11.64 -35.67 -9.34
C THR A 69 -12.81 -36.13 -10.20
N ALA A 70 -12.87 -35.66 -11.44
CA ALA A 70 -13.71 -36.25 -12.46
C ALA A 70 -13.10 -37.62 -12.75
N THR A 71 -13.84 -38.65 -12.37
CA THR A 71 -13.66 -40.06 -12.69
C THR A 71 -12.83 -40.28 -13.95
N GLN A 72 -11.62 -40.85 -13.77
CA GLN A 72 -10.91 -41.47 -14.87
C GLN A 72 -11.73 -42.68 -15.34
N GLU A 73 -12.52 -42.47 -16.38
CA GLU A 73 -13.18 -43.53 -17.12
C GLU A 73 -12.08 -44.35 -17.81
N ALA A 74 -11.77 -45.50 -17.21
CA ALA A 74 -10.85 -46.47 -17.76
C ALA A 74 -11.41 -47.02 -19.08
N LYS A 75 -10.83 -46.58 -20.19
CA LYS A 75 -11.06 -47.15 -21.52
C LYS A 75 -10.45 -48.56 -21.57
N GLU A 76 -11.26 -49.58 -21.34
CA GLU A 76 -10.86 -50.96 -21.65
C GLU A 76 -10.90 -51.21 -23.18
N PRO A 77 -9.90 -51.89 -23.76
CA PRO A 77 -9.88 -52.23 -25.17
C PRO A 77 -10.80 -53.44 -25.43
N ILE A 78 -11.85 -53.24 -26.22
CA ILE A 78 -12.75 -54.31 -26.67
C ILE A 78 -11.95 -55.27 -27.57
N MET A 79 -11.90 -56.56 -27.20
CA MET A 79 -11.34 -57.63 -28.01
C MET A 79 -12.15 -57.85 -29.29
N ASN A 80 -11.44 -57.96 -30.42
CA ASN A 80 -12.01 -58.32 -31.72
C ASN A 80 -12.54 -59.76 -31.73
N VAL A 81 -13.69 -59.96 -32.40
CA VAL A 81 -14.27 -61.25 -32.81
C VAL A 81 -13.47 -61.86 -33.95
#